data_AF-A0A8H7I679-F1
#
_entry.id   AF-A0A8H7I679-F1
#
_cell.length_a   1.000
_cell.length_b   1.000
_cell.length_c   1.000
_cell.angle_alpha   90.00
_cell.angle_beta   90.00
_cell.angle_gamma   90.00
#
_symmetry.space_group_name_H-M   'P 1'
#
loop_
_entity.id
_entity.type
_entity.pdbx_description
1 polymer ?
#
loop_
_entity_poly.entity_id
_entity_poly.type
_entity_poly.pdbx_seq_one_letter_code
_entity_poly.pdbx_strand_id
1 'polypeptide(L)'
;MSTMFADYDDDQYDYDDWDMQTISSSSTARTTSTITSDQLSDFFRESRGRLYPLDENLPMTYPVDDVEVLRHKMQHQCLKALVHGNYTGPVREVLRPREDGSRPRILDIRTCDGSWAQEMAEGFPIAM
;
A
#
# COMPACT_ATOMS: atom_id res chain seq x y z
N MET A 1 54.67 -10.72 26.27
CA MET A 1 54.18 -11.84 25.44
C MET A 1 52.81 -12.21 25.98
N SER A 2 51.83 -12.30 25.09
CA SER A 2 50.41 -12.65 25.31
C SER A 2 49.46 -11.52 25.74
N THR A 3 48.79 -10.94 24.75
CA THR A 3 47.43 -10.40 24.85
C THR A 3 46.61 -11.11 23.77
N MET A 4 45.58 -11.83 24.21
CA MET A 4 44.59 -12.52 23.38
C MET A 4 43.90 -11.52 22.44
N PHE A 5 43.97 -11.77 21.14
CA PHE A 5 43.04 -11.20 20.17
C PHE A 5 41.75 -12.01 20.28
N ALA A 6 40.63 -11.33 20.54
CA ALA A 6 39.32 -11.93 20.36
C ALA A 6 39.11 -12.12 18.86
N ASP A 7 38.93 -13.36 18.44
CA ASP A 7 38.38 -13.69 17.12
C ASP A 7 37.02 -12.99 17.00
N TYR A 8 36.95 -12.03 16.09
CA TYR A 8 35.68 -11.54 15.57
C TYR A 8 35.27 -12.54 14.49
N ASP A 9 34.35 -13.43 14.81
CA ASP A 9 33.62 -14.22 13.82
C ASP A 9 32.84 -13.24 12.92
N ASP A 10 33.25 -13.18 11.66
CA ASP A 10 32.60 -12.46 10.57
C ASP A 10 31.32 -13.23 10.24
N ASP A 11 30.21 -12.88 10.90
CA ASP A 11 28.88 -13.33 10.52
C ASP A 11 28.55 -12.74 9.14
N GLN A 12 28.95 -13.47 8.11
CA GLN A 12 28.61 -13.24 6.71
C GLN A 12 27.08 -13.28 6.58
N TYR A 13 26.45 -12.11 6.65
CA TYR A 13 25.04 -11.96 6.34
C TYR A 13 24.82 -12.31 4.87
N ASP A 14 24.34 -13.54 4.64
CA ASP A 14 23.79 -13.99 3.38
C ASP A 14 22.57 -13.11 3.10
N TYR A 15 22.75 -12.08 2.26
CA TYR A 15 21.66 -11.35 1.64
C TYR A 15 21.02 -12.31 0.64
N ASP A 16 20.22 -13.23 1.15
CA ASP A 16 19.34 -14.05 0.34
C ASP A 16 18.54 -13.09 -0.54
N ASP A 17 18.79 -13.25 -1.83
CA ASP A 17 18.12 -12.67 -2.98
C ASP A 17 16.61 -12.86 -2.80
N TRP A 18 15.97 -11.91 -2.14
CA TRP A 18 14.51 -11.81 -2.12
C TRP A 18 14.09 -11.37 -3.51
N ASP A 19 14.02 -12.38 -4.38
CA ASP A 19 13.29 -12.47 -5.62
C ASP A 19 12.31 -11.31 -5.80
N MET A 20 12.82 -10.22 -6.40
CA MET A 20 12.02 -9.22 -7.07
C MET A 20 11.51 -9.85 -8.36
N GLN A 21 10.72 -10.91 -8.24
CA GLN A 21 9.91 -11.43 -9.33
C GLN A 21 8.85 -10.38 -9.63
N THR A 22 9.27 -9.40 -10.43
CA THR A 22 8.41 -8.51 -11.16
C THR A 22 7.48 -9.41 -11.97
N ILE A 23 6.25 -9.54 -11.49
CA ILE A 23 5.13 -10.16 -12.17
C ILE A 23 4.97 -9.52 -13.55
N SER A 24 5.67 -10.08 -14.54
CA SER A 24 5.44 -9.79 -15.95
C SER A 24 4.20 -10.57 -16.37
N SER A 25 3.03 -10.04 -16.03
CA SER A 25 1.79 -10.55 -16.61
C SER A 25 1.75 -10.14 -18.08
N SER A 26 1.79 -11.16 -18.94
CA SER A 26 1.53 -11.09 -20.38
C SER A 26 0.43 -10.08 -20.70
N SER A 27 0.73 -9.14 -21.60
CA SER A 27 -0.21 -8.26 -22.33
C SER A 27 -1.67 -8.42 -21.92
N THR A 28 -2.10 -7.71 -20.87
CA THR A 28 -3.53 -7.59 -20.56
C THR A 28 -4.15 -6.78 -21.69
N ALA A 29 -4.74 -7.45 -22.68
CA ALA A 29 -5.73 -6.81 -23.53
C ALA A 29 -6.81 -6.29 -22.57
N ARG A 30 -6.83 -4.96 -22.36
CA ARG A 30 -7.72 -4.31 -21.39
C ARG A 30 -9.14 -4.35 -21.91
N THR A 31 -9.81 -5.48 -21.71
CA THR A 31 -11.25 -5.61 -21.88
C THR A 31 -11.90 -5.24 -20.56
N THR A 32 -12.74 -4.22 -20.57
CA THR A 32 -13.60 -3.90 -19.43
C THR A 32 -14.85 -4.78 -19.51
N SER A 33 -15.01 -5.70 -18.57
CA SER A 33 -16.24 -6.47 -18.36
C SER A 33 -16.80 -6.19 -16.96
N THR A 34 -18.12 -6.26 -16.81
CA THR A 34 -18.77 -6.18 -15.50
C THR A 34 -18.87 -7.58 -14.92
N ILE A 35 -18.51 -7.76 -13.65
CA ILE A 35 -18.71 -9.02 -12.93
C ILE A 35 -20.19 -9.13 -12.57
N THR A 36 -20.87 -10.16 -13.03
CA THR A 36 -22.25 -10.48 -12.63
C THR A 36 -22.26 -11.34 -11.37
N SER A 37 -23.40 -11.41 -10.67
CA SER A 37 -23.49 -12.11 -9.38
C SER A 37 -23.13 -13.60 -9.45
N ASP A 38 -23.41 -14.24 -10.59
CA ASP A 38 -23.06 -15.64 -10.89
C ASP A 38 -21.56 -15.86 -11.09
N GLN A 39 -20.79 -14.80 -11.35
CA GLN A 39 -19.33 -14.84 -11.52
C GLN A 39 -18.56 -14.48 -10.24
N LEU A 40 -19.26 -14.15 -9.14
CA LEU A 40 -18.61 -13.66 -7.91
C LEU A 40 -17.62 -14.67 -7.31
N SER A 41 -17.93 -15.97 -7.42
CA SER A 41 -17.06 -17.06 -6.97
C SER A 41 -15.75 -17.18 -7.75
N ASP A 42 -15.66 -16.60 -8.94
CA ASP A 42 -14.47 -16.66 -9.79
C ASP A 42 -13.39 -15.66 -9.33
N PHE A 43 -13.79 -14.66 -8.52
CA PHE A 43 -12.92 -13.56 -8.08
C PHE A 43 -12.80 -13.48 -6.56
N PHE A 44 -13.77 -14.02 -5.83
CA PHE A 44 -13.85 -13.89 -4.38
C PHE A 44 -14.20 -15.23 -3.72
N ARG A 45 -13.72 -15.38 -2.49
CA ARG A 45 -14.06 -16.50 -1.61
C ARG A 45 -14.66 -15.99 -0.32
N GLU A 46 -15.67 -16.69 0.18
CA GLU A 46 -16.21 -16.45 1.50
C GLU A 46 -15.49 -17.34 2.52
N SER A 47 -15.08 -16.76 3.65
CA SER A 47 -14.52 -17.49 4.77
C SER A 47 -14.98 -16.86 6.08
N ARG A 48 -15.62 -17.67 6.93
CA ARG A 48 -16.15 -17.24 8.24
C ARG A 48 -17.08 -16.02 8.14
N GLY A 49 -17.92 -15.97 7.10
CA GLY A 49 -18.85 -14.86 6.85
C GLY A 49 -18.20 -13.55 6.42
N ARG A 50 -16.93 -13.60 5.98
CA ARG A 50 -16.20 -12.46 5.43
C ARG A 50 -15.79 -12.76 3.98
N LEU A 51 -15.81 -11.74 3.13
CA LEU A 51 -15.46 -11.88 1.71
C LEU A 51 -13.99 -11.56 1.49
N TYR A 52 -13.25 -12.40 0.78
CA TYR A 52 -11.83 -12.21 0.48
C TYR A 52 -11.58 -12.33 -1.03
N PRO A 53 -10.54 -11.69 -1.58
CA PRO A 53 -10.07 -11.99 -2.93
C PRO A 53 -9.69 -13.48 -3.05
N LEU A 54 -9.97 -14.06 -4.21
CA LEU A 54 -9.60 -15.45 -4.52
C LEU A 54 -8.12 -15.59 -4.90
N ASP A 55 -7.49 -14.53 -5.42
CA ASP A 55 -6.11 -14.56 -5.92
C ASP A 55 -5.12 -15.04 -4.84
N GLU A 56 -4.59 -16.25 -5.04
CA GLU A 56 -3.67 -16.92 -4.13
C GLU A 56 -2.25 -16.33 -4.18
N ASN A 57 -1.93 -15.53 -5.21
CA ASN A 57 -0.64 -14.85 -5.30
C ASN A 57 -0.59 -13.60 -4.43
N LEU A 58 -1.76 -13.11 -3.98
CA LEU A 58 -1.82 -12.04 -3.00
C LEU A 58 -1.75 -12.67 -1.61
N PRO A 59 -0.82 -12.22 -0.73
CA PRO A 59 -0.82 -12.67 0.66
C PRO A 59 -2.22 -12.45 1.22
N MET A 60 -2.82 -13.42 1.93
CA MET A 60 -4.24 -13.41 2.31
C MET A 60 -4.63 -12.03 2.87
N THR A 61 -5.13 -11.19 1.97
CA THR A 61 -5.30 -9.78 2.24
C THR A 61 -6.65 -9.62 2.88
N TYR A 62 -6.75 -8.63 3.76
CA TYR A 62 -7.94 -8.27 4.53
C TYR A 62 -9.26 -8.51 3.77
N PRO A 63 -10.36 -8.82 4.50
CA PRO A 63 -11.67 -8.91 3.89
C PRO A 63 -11.98 -7.68 3.01
N VAL A 64 -12.81 -7.84 1.99
CA VAL A 64 -13.20 -6.78 1.04
C VAL A 64 -14.67 -6.41 1.14
N ASP A 65 -15.33 -6.83 2.21
CA ASP A 65 -16.74 -6.54 2.50
C ASP A 65 -16.95 -5.15 3.13
N ASP A 66 -18.21 -4.74 3.22
CA ASP A 66 -18.63 -3.45 3.78
C ASP A 66 -18.17 -3.22 5.22
N VAL A 67 -18.02 -4.30 6.00
CA VAL A 67 -17.50 -4.22 7.37
C VAL A 67 -16.06 -3.75 7.35
N GLU A 68 -15.23 -4.25 6.42
CA GLU A 68 -13.86 -3.76 6.26
C GLU A 68 -13.80 -2.33 5.74
N VAL A 69 -14.68 -1.96 4.81
CA VAL A 69 -14.79 -0.59 4.31
C VAL A 69 -15.07 0.39 5.46
N LEU A 70 -16.03 0.05 6.33
CA LEU A 70 -16.33 0.85 7.52
C LEU A 70 -15.13 0.92 8.48
N ARG A 71 -14.46 -0.21 8.71
CA ARG A 71 -13.28 -0.27 9.57
C ARG A 71 -12.17 0.67 9.08
N HIS A 72 -11.89 0.69 7.76
CA HIS A 72 -10.90 1.59 7.16
C HIS A 72 -11.30 3.06 7.30
N LYS A 73 -12.58 3.40 7.07
CA LYS A 73 -13.09 4.77 7.28
C LYS A 73 -12.87 5.24 8.71
N MET A 74 -13.21 4.41 9.70
CA MET A 74 -12.99 4.73 11.12
C MET A 74 -11.50 4.86 11.43
N GLN A 75 -10.66 3.99 10.88
CA GLN A 75 -9.21 4.04 11.07
C GLN A 75 -8.62 5.35 10.56
N HIS A 76 -9.00 5.82 9.35
CA HIS A 76 -8.58 7.11 8.81
C HIS A 76 -8.94 8.26 9.75
N GLN A 77 -10.20 8.32 10.24
CA GLN A 77 -10.63 9.37 11.16
C GLN A 77 -9.87 9.33 12.49
N CYS A 78 -9.64 8.14 13.07
CA CYS A 78 -8.87 7.98 14.31
C CYS A 78 -7.43 8.45 14.15
N LEU A 79 -6.74 8.04 13.07
CA LEU A 79 -5.36 8.44 12.81
C LEU A 79 -5.27 9.95 12.58
N LYS A 80 -6.20 10.51 11.81
CA LYS A 80 -6.29 11.95 11.55
C LYS A 80 -6.48 12.75 12.83
N ALA A 81 -7.33 12.27 13.74
CA ALA A 81 -7.51 12.88 15.06
C ALA A 81 -6.24 12.79 15.93
N LEU A 82 -5.57 11.63 15.93
CA LEU A 82 -4.35 11.41 16.71
C LEU A 82 -3.20 12.34 16.27
N VAL A 83 -2.99 12.50 14.96
CA VAL A 83 -1.91 13.32 14.41
C VAL A 83 -2.33 14.76 14.13
N HIS A 84 -3.58 15.12 14.41
CA HIS A 84 -4.17 16.44 14.18
C HIS A 84 -4.09 16.90 12.71
N GLY A 85 -4.21 15.97 11.76
CA GLY A 85 -4.08 16.24 10.32
C GLY A 85 -3.98 14.98 9.47
N ASN A 86 -3.72 15.14 8.17
CA ASN A 86 -3.63 14.01 7.23
C ASN A 86 -2.22 13.41 7.10
N TYR A 87 -1.24 14.07 7.69
CA TYR A 87 0.16 13.66 7.61
C TYR A 87 0.93 14.22 8.79
N THR A 88 2.08 13.63 9.04
CA THR A 88 3.10 14.15 9.96
C THR A 88 4.34 14.54 9.17
N GLY A 89 5.16 15.43 9.73
CA GLY A 89 6.40 15.86 9.11
C GLY A 89 6.24 16.89 7.96
N PRO A 90 7.31 17.12 7.18
CA PRO A 90 7.45 18.29 6.33
C PRO A 90 6.80 18.13 4.94
N VAL A 91 5.64 17.45 4.85
CA VAL A 91 4.99 17.15 3.55
C VAL A 91 4.80 18.40 2.70
N ARG A 92 4.39 19.53 3.30
CA ARG A 92 4.25 20.80 2.57
C ARG A 92 5.54 21.27 1.92
N GLU A 93 6.67 21.10 2.59
CA GLU A 93 7.98 21.56 2.12
C GLU A 93 8.51 20.67 1.00
N VAL A 94 8.31 19.35 1.13
CA VAL A 94 8.71 18.34 0.15
C VAL A 94 7.87 18.42 -1.12
N LEU A 95 6.61 18.82 -1.00
CA LEU A 95 5.69 18.99 -2.12
C LEU A 95 5.75 20.39 -2.77
N ARG A 96 6.66 21.28 -2.35
CA ARG A 96 6.81 22.58 -3.01
C ARG A 96 7.27 22.41 -4.46
N PRO A 97 6.87 23.31 -5.37
CA PRO A 97 7.43 23.39 -6.70
C PRO A 97 8.96 23.46 -6.64
N ARG A 98 9.62 22.68 -7.48
CA ARG A 98 11.08 22.64 -7.56
C ARG A 98 11.58 23.68 -8.58
N GLU A 99 12.81 24.16 -8.37
CA GLU A 99 13.43 25.17 -9.25
C GLU A 99 13.65 24.66 -10.67
N ASP A 100 13.84 23.34 -10.83
CA ASP A 100 13.98 22.66 -12.11
C ASP A 100 12.65 22.50 -12.88
N GLY A 101 11.54 23.00 -12.32
CA GLY A 101 10.20 22.90 -12.90
C GLY A 101 9.53 21.53 -12.73
N SER A 102 10.21 20.55 -12.12
CA SER A 102 9.60 19.25 -11.82
C SER A 102 8.56 19.37 -10.71
N ARG A 103 7.51 18.55 -10.82
CA ARG A 103 6.37 18.56 -9.88
C ARG A 103 6.40 17.28 -9.05
N PRO A 104 6.61 17.36 -7.72
CA PRO A 104 6.47 16.20 -6.87
C PRO A 104 5.04 15.66 -6.93
N ARG A 105 4.89 14.34 -6.81
CA ARG A 105 3.60 13.64 -6.88
C ARG A 105 3.40 12.79 -5.63
N ILE A 106 2.15 12.68 -5.19
CA ILE A 106 1.76 11.82 -4.07
C ILE A 106 1.30 10.46 -4.63
N LEU A 107 1.76 9.37 -4.02
CA LEU A 107 1.26 8.02 -4.28
C LEU A 107 0.65 7.47 -3.00
N ASP A 108 -0.63 7.09 -3.07
CA ASP A 108 -1.34 6.42 -1.99
C ASP A 108 -1.33 4.90 -2.19
N ILE A 109 -0.66 4.18 -1.28
CA ILE A 109 -0.55 2.73 -1.33
C ILE A 109 -1.62 2.15 -0.41
N ARG A 110 -2.42 1.21 -0.94
CA ARG A 110 -3.62 0.67 -0.26
C ARG A 110 -4.67 1.76 -0.03
N THR A 111 -5.00 2.50 -1.09
CA THR A 111 -5.95 3.62 -1.06
C THR A 111 -7.34 3.28 -0.49
N CYS A 112 -7.74 1.99 -0.50
CA CYS A 112 -9.02 1.51 0.03
C CYS A 112 -10.21 2.28 -0.56
N ASP A 113 -10.94 3.06 0.25
CA ASP A 113 -12.07 3.87 -0.19
C ASP A 113 -11.64 5.24 -0.78
N GLY A 114 -10.35 5.55 -0.74
CA GLY A 114 -9.75 6.75 -1.32
C GLY A 114 -9.90 8.02 -0.48
N SER A 115 -10.47 7.93 0.73
CA SER A 115 -10.75 9.11 1.57
C SER A 115 -9.49 9.94 1.85
N TRP A 116 -8.37 9.30 2.18
CA TRP A 116 -7.11 10.01 2.42
C TRP A 116 -6.59 10.70 1.16
N ALA A 117 -6.59 9.99 0.02
CA ALA A 117 -6.11 10.53 -1.26
C ALA A 117 -6.94 11.74 -1.71
N GLN A 118 -8.27 11.68 -1.55
CA GLN A 118 -9.17 12.80 -1.85
C GLN A 118 -8.86 14.04 -1.00
N GLU A 119 -8.72 13.87 0.31
CA GLU A 119 -8.41 15.00 1.19
C GLU A 119 -7.00 15.58 0.95
N MET A 120 -6.02 14.73 0.59
CA MET A 120 -4.71 15.19 0.17
C MET A 120 -4.75 15.97 -1.16
N ALA A 121 -5.61 15.57 -2.09
CA ALA A 121 -5.83 16.28 -3.35
C ALA A 121 -6.39 17.70 -3.13
N GLU A 122 -7.32 17.85 -2.19
CA GLU A 122 -7.86 19.16 -1.80
C GLU A 122 -6.78 20.06 -1.19
N GLY A 123 -5.92 19.49 -0.34
CA GLY A 123 -4.82 20.22 0.30
C GLY A 123 -3.63 20.54 -0.61
N PHE A 124 -3.43 19.74 -1.68
CA PHE A 124 -2.32 19.85 -2.63
C PHE A 124 -2.76 19.65 -4.09
N PRO A 125 -3.55 20.57 -4.68
CA PRO A 125 -4.13 20.38 -6.01
C PRO A 125 -3.12 20.19 -7.15
N ILE A 126 -1.90 20.67 -6.96
CA ILE A 126 -0.82 20.61 -7.96
C ILE A 126 0.07 19.36 -7.84
N ALA A 127 -0.14 18.53 -6.80
CA ALA A 127 0.70 17.38 -6.45
C ALA A 127 0.01 16.02 -6.65
N MET A 128 -1.24 16.00 -7.12
CA MET A 128 -1.92 14.77 -7.57
C MET A 128 -1.55 14.41 -9.00
#